data_AF-A0A2S3U9Q6-F1
#
_entry.id   AF-A0A2S3U9Q6-F1
#
_cell.length_a   1.000
_cell.length_b   1.000
_cell.length_c   1.000
_cell.angle_alpha   90.00
_cell.angle_beta   90.00
_cell.angle_gamma   90.00
#
_symmetry.space_group_name_H-M   'P 1'
#
loop_
_entity.id
_entity.type
_entity.pdbx_description
1 polymer ?
#
loop_
_entity_poly.entity_id
_entity_poly.type
_entity_poly.pdbx_seq_one_letter_code
_entity_poly.pdbx_strand_id
1 'polypeptide(L)' 'MADRHEIKTADVDGQLRSLSYLADKYEIDQIRLTTRYKNGERGKRLVRPVALYERPAND' A
#
# COMPACT_ATOMS: atom_id res chain seq x y z
N MET A 1 8.69 -20.45 -12.83
CA MET A 1 8.11 -20.53 -11.48
C MET A 1 6.99 -19.50 -11.43
N ALA A 2 5.74 -19.90 -11.62
CA ALA A 2 4.63 -18.97 -11.49
C ALA A 2 4.36 -18.78 -10.00
N ASP A 3 4.89 -17.70 -9.43
CA ASP A 3 4.57 -17.26 -8.07
C ASP A 3 3.04 -17.16 -7.97
N ARG A 4 2.43 -18.12 -7.26
CA ARG A 4 1.04 -18.01 -6.83
C ARG A 4 0.94 -16.67 -6.14
N HIS A 5 0.25 -15.72 -6.76
CA HIS A 5 -0.04 -14.44 -6.16
C HIS A 5 -0.93 -14.73 -4.96
N GLU A 6 -0.33 -14.98 -3.80
CA GLU A 6 -1.02 -15.02 -2.54
C GLU A 6 -1.75 -13.68 -2.46
N ILE A 7 -3.08 -13.72 -2.55
CA ILE A 7 -3.91 -12.53 -2.48
C ILE A 7 -3.81 -12.06 -1.04
N LYS A 8 -2.82 -11.21 -0.77
CA LYS A 8 -2.67 -10.57 0.53
C LYS A 8 -3.83 -9.62 0.69
N THR A 9 -4.65 -9.87 1.69
CA THR A 9 -5.74 -8.99 2.07
C THR A 9 -5.37 -8.22 3.32
N ALA A 10 -5.89 -7.00 3.42
CA ALA A 10 -5.75 -6.16 4.60
C ALA A 10 -7.10 -5.53 4.92
N ASP A 11 -7.41 -5.45 6.21
CA ASP A 11 -8.53 -4.66 6.68
C ASP A 11 -8.20 -3.18 6.57
N VAL A 12 -9.00 -2.47 5.78
CA VAL A 12 -8.96 -1.02 5.67
C VAL A 12 -10.37 -0.48 5.86
N ASP A 13 -10.54 0.33 6.90
CA ASP A 13 -11.81 0.93 7.30
C ASP A 13 -12.94 -0.10 7.53
N GLY A 14 -12.59 -1.24 8.13
CA GLY A 14 -13.55 -2.33 8.41
C GLY A 14 -13.94 -3.15 7.20
N GLN A 15 -13.22 -2.98 6.08
CA GLN A 15 -13.40 -3.80 4.87
C GLN A 15 -12.11 -4.54 4.54
N LEU A 16 -12.22 -5.87 4.45
CA LEU A 16 -11.13 -6.72 3.98
C LEU A 16 -10.97 -6.56 2.47
N ARG A 17 -9.88 -5.96 2.02
CA ARG A 17 -9.57 -5.72 0.60
C ARG A 17 -8.21 -6.29 0.23
N SER A 18 -8.01 -6.67 -1.03
CA SER A 18 -6.70 -7.11 -1.50
C SER A 18 -5.71 -5.94 -1.55
N LEU A 19 -4.42 -6.22 -1.35
CA LEU A 19 -3.37 -5.22 -1.51
C LEU A 19 -3.32 -4.66 -2.94
N SER A 20 -3.68 -5.45 -3.96
CA SER A 20 -3.78 -4.97 -5.34
C SER A 20 -4.90 -3.92 -5.49
N TYR A 21 -6.09 -4.19 -4.96
CA TYR A 21 -7.19 -3.23 -4.98
C TYR A 21 -6.82 -1.94 -4.24
N LEU A 22 -6.13 -2.05 -3.11
CA LEU A 22 -5.66 -0.90 -2.35
C LEU A 22 -4.55 -0.14 -3.10
N ALA A 23 -3.69 -0.84 -3.84
CA ALA A 23 -2.65 -0.22 -4.66
C ALA A 23 -3.27 0.67 -5.74
N ASP A 24 -4.23 0.12 -6.49
CA ASP A 24 -4.94 0.84 -7.54
C ASP A 24 -5.78 1.98 -6.98
N LYS A 25 -6.53 1.74 -5.89
CA LYS A 25 -7.44 2.73 -5.29
C LYS A 25 -6.72 3.94 -4.71
N TYR A 26 -5.56 3.72 -4.09
CA TYR A 26 -4.81 4.79 -3.42
C TYR A 26 -3.60 5.27 -4.24
N GLU A 27 -3.42 4.73 -5.45
CA GLU A 27 -2.27 4.99 -6.33
C GLU A 27 -0.93 4.78 -5.60
N ILE A 28 -0.84 3.69 -4.84
CA ILE A 28 0.34 3.31 -4.07
C ILE A 28 0.90 2.02 -4.64
N ASP A 29 2.20 1.97 -4.88
CA ASP A 29 2.88 0.75 -5.31
C ASP A 29 2.57 -0.44 -4.35
N GLN A 30 2.14 -1.55 -4.92
CA GLN A 30 1.85 -2.80 -4.22
C GLN A 30 3.06 -3.29 -3.41
N ILE A 31 4.29 -3.05 -3.87
CA ILE A 31 5.52 -3.37 -3.11
C ILE A 31 5.54 -2.57 -1.81
N ARG A 32 5.20 -1.28 -1.87
CA ARG A 32 5.16 -0.39 -0.70
C ARG A 32 4.06 -0.80 0.27
N LEU A 33 2.87 -1.14 -0.23
CA LEU A 33 1.80 -1.70 0.61
C LEU A 33 2.22 -3.01 1.28
N THR A 34 2.90 -3.89 0.54
CA THR A 34 3.42 -5.16 1.09
C THR A 34 4.43 -4.91 2.21
N THR A 35 5.35 -3.96 2.03
CA THR A 35 6.32 -3.58 3.07
C THR A 35 5.63 -3.01 4.31
N ARG A 36 4.66 -2.12 4.14
CA ARG A 36 3.85 -1.57 5.25
C ARG A 36 3.08 -2.67 5.98
N TYR A 37 2.48 -3.60 5.23
CA TYR A 37 1.77 -4.74 5.81
C TYR A 37 2.70 -5.65 6.62
N LYS A 38 3.90 -5.95 6.09
CA LYS A 38 4.96 -6.69 6.80
C LYS A 38 5.42 -5.97 8.07
N ASN A 39 5.44 -4.64 8.06
CA ASN A 39 5.77 -3.80 9.22
C ASN A 39 4.62 -3.69 10.24
N GLY A 40 3.50 -4.40 10.03
CA GLY A 40 2.33 -4.34 10.93
C GLY A 40 1.43 -3.11 10.73
N GLU A 41 1.66 -2.29 9.70
CA GLU A 41 0.74 -1.19 9.38
C GLU A 41 -0.59 -1.75 8.86
N ARG A 42 -1.71 -1.20 9.35
CA ARG A 42 -3.08 -1.60 9.02
C ARG A 42 -3.96 -0.37 8.81
N GLY A 43 -5.13 -0.55 8.22
CA GLY A 43 -6.09 0.55 8.01
C GLY A 43 -5.48 1.73 7.26
N LYS A 44 -5.78 2.94 7.74
CA LYS A 44 -5.29 4.21 7.16
C LYS A 44 -3.76 4.32 7.12
N ARG A 45 -3.04 3.64 8.03
CA ARG A 45 -1.57 3.65 8.01
C ARG A 45 -1.04 2.87 6.82
N LEU A 46 -1.68 1.75 6.49
CA LEU A 46 -1.32 0.93 5.33
C LEU A 46 -1.43 1.72 4.03
N VAL A 47 -2.49 2.51 3.88
CA VAL A 47 -2.82 3.27 2.66
C VAL A 47 -2.42 4.74 2.75
N ARG A 48 -1.53 5.12 3.67
CA ARG A 48 -1.08 6.51 3.80
C ARG A 48 -0.49 7.00 2.47
N PRO A 49 -0.88 8.20 1.98
CA PRO A 49 -0.36 8.70 0.72
C PRO A 49 1.16 8.73 0.77
N VAL A 50 1.78 8.42 -0.36
CA VAL A 50 3.18 8.74 -0.52
C VAL A 50 3.24 10.25 -0.52
N ALA A 51 3.76 10.85 0.55
CA ALA A 51 4.21 12.23 0.47
C ALA A 51 5.22 12.23 -0.68
N LEU A 52 4.77 12.69 -1.86
CA LEU A 52 5.67 13.12 -2.89
C LEU A 52 6.49 14.17 -2.17
N TYR A 53 7.77 13.87 -1.94
CA TYR A 53 8.70 14.91 -1.58
C TYR A 53 8.52 15.94 -2.69
N GLU A 54 7.86 17.05 -2.38
CA GLU A 54 8.17 18.31 -3.05
C GLU A 54 9.67 18.41 -2.85
N ARG A 55 10.44 18.05 -3.88
CA ARG A 55 11.82 18.47 -3.95
C ARG A 55 11.74 19.97 -3.68
N PRO A 56 12.32 20.53 -2.60
CA PRO A 56 12.47 21.96 -2.56
C PRO A 56 13.15 22.31 -3.87
N ALA A 57 12.53 23.19 -4.65
CA ALA A 57 13.14 23.70 -5.87
C ALA A 57 14.52 24.20 -5.45
N ASN A 58 15.56 23.48 -5.85
CA ASN A 58 16.90 24.00 -5.70
C ASN A 58 16.95 25.21 -6.63
N ASP A 59 16.96 26.38 -6.01
CA ASP A 59 17.20 27.72 -6.57
C ASP A 59 18.48 27.71 -7.42
#